data_AF-A0AAV0WDW9-F1
#
_entry.id   AF-A0AAV0WDW9-F1
#
_cell.length_a   1.000
_cell.length_b   1.000
_cell.length_c   1.000
_cell.angle_alpha   90.00
_cell.angle_beta   90.00
_cell.angle_gamma   90.00
#
_symmetry.space_group_name_H-M   'P 1'
#
loop_
_entity.id
_entity.type
_entity.pdbx_description
1 polymer ?
#
loop_
_entity_poly.entity_id
_entity_poly.type
_entity_poly.pdbx_seq_one_letter_code
_entity_poly.pdbx_strand_id
1 'polypeptide(L)'
;MPELEEYVVDVVHYTSGFIVRKIQKNKALCKTCDSFLTVDDNNNQNSSKLFQLKNRGKLINVSSDVHKTCLVTEYIIRICNEDLLRKKNIKLILSLKALNELSSDNTIFNSKEIKEHILQQDLLDNHRSQLLKLIVDCYITLRLHHFAKSHTFAISGRNIRHNYTKQILFHNQ
;
A
#
# COMPACT_ATOMS: atom_id res chain seq x y z
N MET A 1 -12.57 5.56 13.49
CA MET A 1 -11.30 4.83 13.71
C MET A 1 -10.44 5.62 14.68
N PRO A 2 -9.69 5.00 15.60
CA PRO A 2 -8.71 5.73 16.40
C PRO A 2 -7.68 6.41 15.49
N GLU A 3 -7.21 7.56 15.91
CA GLU A 3 -6.33 8.42 15.13
C GLU A 3 -4.94 7.79 15.02
N LEU A 4 -4.40 7.70 13.79
CA LEU A 4 -3.03 7.27 13.55
C LEU A 4 -2.09 8.47 13.77
N GLU A 5 -0.93 8.22 14.38
CA GLU A 5 0.11 9.23 14.54
C GLU A 5 0.51 9.86 13.19
N GLU A 6 0.82 11.16 13.18
CA GLU A 6 1.19 11.91 11.98
C GLU A 6 2.34 11.23 11.21
N TYR A 7 3.34 10.72 11.93
CA TYR A 7 4.45 9.95 11.34
C TYR A 7 3.96 8.72 10.55
N VAL A 8 2.99 7.99 11.09
CA VAL A 8 2.42 6.82 10.42
C VAL A 8 1.67 7.24 9.17
N VAL A 9 0.90 8.32 9.24
CA VAL A 9 0.17 8.87 8.08
C VAL A 9 1.12 9.24 6.95
N ASP A 10 2.23 9.90 7.27
CA ASP A 10 3.29 10.28 6.34
C ASP A 10 3.98 9.06 5.69
N VAL A 11 4.33 8.05 6.49
CA VAL A 11 4.93 6.80 6.01
C VAL A 11 3.97 6.04 5.09
N VAL A 12 2.68 5.98 5.45
CA VAL A 12 1.66 5.33 4.62
C VAL A 12 1.52 6.06 3.28
N HIS A 13 1.50 7.39 3.29
CA HIS A 13 1.48 8.20 2.07
C HIS A 13 2.72 7.97 1.18
N TYR A 14 3.91 7.91 1.78
CA TYR A 14 5.13 7.61 1.02
C TYR A 14 5.09 6.19 0.43
N THR A 15 4.57 5.24 1.20
CA THR A 15 4.46 3.83 0.79
C THR A 15 3.43 3.63 -0.31
N SER A 16 2.30 4.33 -0.26
CA SER A 16 1.24 4.21 -1.28
C SER A 16 1.74 4.62 -2.67
N GLY A 17 2.66 5.58 -2.79
CA GLY A 17 3.29 5.92 -4.07
C GLY A 17 4.04 4.74 -4.70
N PHE A 18 4.67 3.89 -3.89
CA PHE A 18 5.27 2.63 -4.38
C PHE A 18 4.21 1.61 -4.80
N ILE A 19 3.10 1.54 -4.06
CA ILE A 19 1.97 0.64 -4.38
C ILE A 19 1.37 1.01 -5.74
N VAL A 20 1.07 2.30 -5.97
CA VAL A 20 0.54 2.78 -7.25
C VAL A 20 1.50 2.45 -8.39
N ARG A 21 2.80 2.70 -8.21
CA ARG A 21 3.82 2.32 -9.21
C ARG A 21 3.78 0.84 -9.57
N LYS A 22 3.56 -0.02 -8.57
CA LYS A 22 3.52 -1.46 -8.76
C LYS A 22 2.24 -1.91 -9.47
N ILE A 23 1.11 -1.28 -9.16
CA ILE A 23 -0.17 -1.52 -9.83
C ILE A 23 -0.11 -1.05 -11.29
N GLN A 24 0.42 0.14 -11.54
CA GLN A 24 0.57 0.72 -12.88
C GLN A 24 1.44 -0.11 -13.83
N LYS A 25 2.44 -0.81 -13.28
CA LYS A 25 3.25 -1.75 -14.06
C LYS A 25 2.47 -3.00 -14.49
N ASN A 26 1.36 -3.31 -13.83
CA ASN A 26 0.51 -4.44 -14.19
C ASN A 26 -0.48 -4.03 -15.29
N LYS A 27 -0.47 -4.73 -16.43
CA LYS A 27 -1.27 -4.39 -17.62
C LYS A 27 -2.78 -4.65 -17.48
N ALA A 28 -3.24 -5.10 -16.32
CA ALA A 28 -4.64 -5.46 -16.08
C ALA A 28 -5.55 -4.27 -15.71
N LEU A 29 -5.01 -3.06 -15.54
CA LEU A 29 -5.80 -1.88 -15.15
C LEU A 29 -6.27 -1.08 -16.37
N CYS A 30 -7.55 -0.72 -16.42
CA CYS A 30 -8.04 0.17 -17.48
C CYS A 30 -7.57 1.62 -17.26
N LYS A 31 -7.48 2.38 -18.36
CA LYS A 31 -6.93 3.75 -18.35
C LYS A 31 -7.69 4.70 -17.41
N THR A 32 -9.01 4.58 -17.36
CA THR A 32 -9.85 5.41 -16.48
C THR A 32 -9.55 5.12 -15.01
N CYS A 33 -9.44 3.85 -14.61
CA CYS A 33 -9.10 3.51 -13.23
C CYS A 33 -7.67 3.94 -12.86
N ASP A 34 -6.74 3.89 -13.81
CA ASP A 34 -5.36 4.35 -13.61
C ASP A 34 -5.30 5.85 -13.30
N SER A 35 -6.07 6.69 -13.99
CA SER A 35 -6.08 8.14 -13.75
C SER A 35 -6.60 8.51 -12.35
N PHE A 36 -7.36 7.65 -11.67
CA PHE A 36 -7.81 7.89 -10.30
C PHE A 36 -6.80 7.48 -9.22
N LEU A 37 -5.66 6.87 -9.58
CA LEU A 37 -4.64 6.45 -8.61
C LEU A 37 -3.67 7.58 -8.21
N THR A 38 -3.50 8.58 -9.06
CA THR A 38 -2.51 9.65 -8.89
C THR A 38 -3.17 11.02 -8.86
N VAL A 39 -2.47 12.01 -8.32
CA VAL A 39 -2.82 13.43 -8.44
C VAL A 39 -1.90 14.06 -9.47
N ASP A 40 -2.43 14.95 -10.30
CA ASP A 40 -1.61 15.73 -11.23
C ASP A 40 -0.55 16.55 -10.49
N ASP A 41 0.66 16.60 -11.03
CA ASP A 41 1.85 17.23 -10.41
C ASP A 41 1.66 18.70 -10.03
N ASN A 42 0.65 19.37 -10.57
CA ASN A 42 0.34 20.77 -10.30
C ASN A 42 -0.41 20.99 -8.97
N ASN A 43 -0.96 19.94 -8.36
CA ASN A 43 -1.74 20.02 -7.11
C ASN A 43 -0.99 19.38 -5.94
N ASN A 44 -0.02 20.11 -5.38
CA ASN A 44 0.75 19.68 -4.20
C ASN A 44 -0.03 19.74 -2.87
N GLN A 45 -1.30 20.15 -2.87
CA GLN A 45 -2.11 20.34 -1.65
C GLN A 45 -2.25 19.06 -0.79
N ASN A 46 -2.11 17.87 -1.38
CA ASN A 46 -2.26 16.60 -0.67
C ASN A 46 -0.93 15.87 -0.37
N SER A 47 0.22 16.52 -0.59
CA SER A 47 1.53 15.88 -0.40
C SER A 47 1.95 15.83 1.07
N SER A 48 2.38 14.66 1.55
CA SER A 48 2.89 14.50 2.92
C SER A 48 4.25 15.19 3.12
N LYS A 49 4.60 15.55 4.36
CA LYS A 49 5.91 16.17 4.66
C LYS A 49 7.06 15.25 4.24
N LEU A 50 6.94 13.96 4.55
CA LEU A 50 7.91 12.95 4.11
C LEU A 50 8.04 12.87 2.58
N PHE A 51 6.93 12.95 1.84
CA PHE A 51 6.96 12.98 0.37
C PHE A 51 7.73 14.21 -0.12
N GLN A 52 7.42 15.40 0.39
CA GLN A 52 8.10 16.64 0.00
C GLN A 52 9.62 16.57 0.26
N LEU A 53 10.03 16.02 1.42
CA LEU A 53 11.43 15.87 1.79
C LEU A 53 12.19 14.85 0.92
N LYS A 54 11.51 13.82 0.42
CA LYS A 54 12.13 12.73 -0.35
C LYS A 54 11.95 12.85 -1.85
N ASN A 55 11.01 13.66 -2.31
CA ASN A 55 10.72 13.79 -3.74
C ASN A 55 11.86 14.52 -4.46
N ARG A 56 12.36 13.89 -5.52
CA ARG A 56 13.37 14.45 -6.44
C ARG A 56 12.84 14.49 -7.88
N GLY A 57 11.52 14.68 -8.03
CA GLY A 57 10.82 14.75 -9.32
C GLY A 57 10.45 13.40 -9.93
N LYS A 58 10.58 12.28 -9.18
CA LYS A 58 10.27 10.92 -9.68
C LYS A 58 9.42 10.09 -8.72
N LEU A 59 8.97 10.65 -7.60
CA LEU A 59 8.02 9.98 -6.73
C LEU A 59 6.60 10.21 -7.24
N ILE A 60 5.73 9.22 -7.05
CA ILE A 60 4.32 9.33 -7.44
C ILE A 60 3.56 9.98 -6.29
N ASN A 61 2.87 11.08 -6.58
CA ASN A 61 1.89 11.66 -5.67
C ASN A 61 0.55 10.91 -5.84
N VAL A 62 0.03 10.35 -4.76
CA VAL A 62 -1.14 9.48 -4.81
C VAL A 62 -2.43 10.25 -4.58
N SER A 63 -3.54 9.74 -5.12
CA SER A 63 -4.86 10.28 -4.83
C SER A 63 -5.25 10.08 -3.35
N SER A 64 -6.15 10.94 -2.86
CA SER A 64 -6.68 10.85 -1.49
C SER A 64 -7.34 9.48 -1.23
N ASP A 65 -7.98 8.92 -2.25
CA ASP A 65 -8.70 7.65 -2.14
C ASP A 65 -7.74 6.47 -1.97
N VAL A 66 -6.63 6.47 -2.71
CA VAL A 66 -5.54 5.50 -2.51
C VAL A 66 -4.93 5.66 -1.13
N HIS A 67 -4.64 6.89 -0.69
CA HIS A 67 -4.05 7.13 0.62
C HIS A 67 -4.97 6.65 1.76
N LYS A 68 -6.26 7.00 1.71
CA LYS A 68 -7.28 6.51 2.65
C LYS A 68 -7.37 4.99 2.65
N THR A 69 -7.38 4.37 1.47
CA THR A 69 -7.40 2.91 1.34
C THR A 69 -6.21 2.26 2.06
N CYS A 70 -5.01 2.80 1.87
CA CYS A 70 -3.81 2.33 2.55
C CYS A 70 -3.86 2.59 4.07
N LEU A 71 -4.41 3.71 4.54
CA LEU A 71 -4.54 4.01 5.97
C LEU A 71 -5.49 3.04 6.69
N VAL A 72 -6.66 2.79 6.10
CA VAL A 72 -7.61 1.79 6.61
C VAL A 72 -6.95 0.41 6.67
N THR A 73 -6.22 0.04 5.61
CA THR A 73 -5.51 -1.24 5.57
C THR A 73 -4.41 -1.32 6.63
N GLU A 74 -3.62 -0.26 6.83
CA GLU A 74 -2.59 -0.17 7.87
C GLU A 74 -3.19 -0.30 9.26
N TYR A 75 -4.32 0.36 9.51
CA TYR A 75 -5.06 0.25 10.76
C TYR A 75 -5.49 -1.19 11.06
N ILE A 76 -6.07 -1.89 10.07
CA ILE A 76 -6.47 -3.30 10.21
C ILE A 76 -5.26 -4.19 10.53
N ILE A 77 -4.12 -3.97 9.88
CA ILE A 77 -2.88 -4.71 10.15
C ILE A 77 -2.42 -4.49 11.59
N ARG A 78 -2.46 -3.25 12.09
CA ARG A 78 -2.01 -2.90 13.45
C ARG A 78 -2.89 -3.53 14.52
N ILE A 79 -4.20 -3.55 14.35
CA ILE A 79 -5.10 -4.24 15.29
C ILE A 79 -4.88 -5.75 15.26
N CYS A 80 -4.58 -6.31 14.09
CA CYS A 80 -4.32 -7.75 13.94
C CYS A 80 -2.86 -8.12 14.22
N ASN A 81 -2.04 -7.26 14.83
CA ASN A 81 -0.59 -7.48 14.97
C ASN A 81 -0.24 -8.81 15.65
N GLU A 82 -0.94 -9.18 16.72
CA GLU A 82 -0.73 -10.44 17.44
C GLU A 82 -1.07 -11.68 16.62
N ASP A 83 -1.99 -11.54 15.67
CA ASP A 83 -2.42 -12.63 14.79
C ASP A 83 -1.43 -12.91 13.67
N LEU A 84 -0.52 -11.97 13.36
CA LEU A 84 0.31 -12.00 12.15
C LEU A 84 1.20 -13.23 12.05
N LEU A 85 1.67 -13.76 13.18
CA LEU A 85 2.51 -14.96 13.26
C LEU A 85 1.75 -16.22 13.69
N ARG A 86 0.54 -16.06 14.23
CA ARG A 86 -0.22 -17.16 14.86
C ARG A 86 -1.25 -17.77 13.92
N LYS A 87 -1.83 -16.98 13.02
CA LYS A 87 -2.93 -17.44 12.16
C LYS A 87 -2.42 -17.87 10.78
N LYS A 88 -2.90 -19.03 10.32
CA LYS A 88 -2.78 -19.44 8.91
C LYS A 88 -3.64 -18.53 8.03
N ASN A 89 -3.25 -18.39 6.76
CA ASN A 89 -3.96 -17.57 5.77
C ASN A 89 -4.15 -16.10 6.19
N ILE A 90 -3.20 -15.55 6.96
CA ILE A 90 -3.31 -14.19 7.50
C ILE A 90 -3.55 -13.13 6.41
N LYS A 91 -2.91 -13.27 5.24
CA LYS A 91 -3.13 -12.36 4.11
C LYS A 91 -4.60 -12.29 3.72
N LEU A 92 -5.27 -13.44 3.58
CA LEU A 92 -6.68 -13.50 3.23
C LEU A 92 -7.56 -12.87 4.32
N ILE A 93 -7.27 -13.17 5.59
CA ILE A 93 -8.00 -12.61 6.74
C ILE A 93 -7.91 -11.08 6.74
N LEU A 94 -6.71 -10.54 6.55
CA LEU A 94 -6.47 -9.10 6.49
C LEU A 94 -7.17 -8.48 5.28
N SER A 95 -7.08 -9.09 4.09
CA SER A 95 -7.74 -8.60 2.88
C SER A 95 -9.26 -8.53 3.07
N LEU A 96 -9.89 -9.57 3.63
CA LEU A 96 -11.32 -9.60 3.89
C LEU A 96 -11.73 -8.52 4.91
N LYS A 97 -11.01 -8.37 6.02
CA LYS A 97 -11.29 -7.33 7.02
C LYS A 97 -11.16 -5.93 6.43
N ALA A 98 -10.08 -5.66 5.70
CA ALA A 98 -9.86 -4.37 5.07
C ALA A 98 -10.92 -4.06 4.00
N LEU A 99 -11.24 -5.02 3.14
CA LEU A 99 -12.26 -4.83 2.10
C LEU A 99 -13.66 -4.63 2.68
N ASN A 100 -14.03 -5.33 3.76
CA ASN A 100 -15.32 -5.13 4.42
C ASN A 100 -15.45 -3.71 5.00
N GLU A 101 -14.37 -3.22 5.63
CA GLU A 101 -14.33 -1.85 6.16
C GLU A 101 -14.43 -0.81 5.04
N LEU A 102 -13.64 -0.97 3.97
CA LEU A 102 -13.62 -0.07 2.82
C LEU A 102 -14.93 -0.10 2.02
N SER A 103 -15.61 -1.25 1.97
CA SER A 103 -16.89 -1.37 1.26
C SER A 103 -18.00 -0.61 1.97
N SER A 104 -17.89 -0.46 3.30
CA SER A 104 -18.82 0.33 4.12
C SER A 104 -18.56 1.84 3.98
N ASP A 105 -17.36 2.24 3.58
CA ASP A 105 -16.99 3.64 3.33
C ASP A 105 -17.38 4.09 1.92
N ASN A 106 -18.52 4.78 1.83
CA ASN A 106 -19.02 5.37 0.59
C ASN A 106 -18.27 6.63 0.15
N THR A 107 -17.19 7.05 0.81
CA THR A 107 -16.41 8.22 0.40
C THR A 107 -15.27 7.89 -0.55
N ILE A 108 -14.82 6.63 -0.58
CA ILE A 108 -13.65 6.19 -1.35
C ILE A 108 -14.07 5.77 -2.76
N PHE A 109 -13.42 6.34 -3.77
CA PHE A 109 -13.70 6.11 -5.18
C PHE A 109 -15.18 6.36 -5.50
N ASN A 110 -15.67 7.52 -5.07
CA ASN A 110 -17.09 7.89 -5.10
C ASN A 110 -17.37 9.16 -5.91
N SER A 111 -16.39 9.68 -6.64
CA SER A 111 -16.57 10.82 -7.54
C SER A 111 -17.60 10.50 -8.64
N LYS A 112 -18.18 11.54 -9.24
CA LYS A 112 -19.21 11.36 -10.27
C LYS A 112 -18.65 10.60 -11.47
N GLU A 113 -17.44 10.94 -11.89
CA GLU A 113 -16.75 10.38 -13.04
C GLU A 113 -16.46 8.89 -12.85
N ILE A 114 -15.98 8.49 -11.65
CA ILE A 114 -15.70 7.08 -11.40
C ILE A 114 -16.99 6.27 -11.25
N LYS A 115 -18.05 6.85 -10.68
CA LYS A 115 -19.38 6.22 -10.64
C LYS A 115 -19.94 5.97 -12.01
N GLU A 116 -19.90 6.97 -12.90
CA GLU A 116 -20.35 6.85 -14.28
C GLU A 116 -19.54 5.76 -15.01
N HIS A 117 -18.22 5.74 -14.81
CA HIS A 117 -17.35 4.67 -15.34
C HIS A 117 -17.70 3.28 -14.80
N ILE A 118 -18.06 3.14 -13.52
CA ILE A 118 -18.50 1.86 -12.93
C ILE A 118 -19.88 1.44 -13.46
N LEU A 119 -20.80 2.39 -13.69
CA LEU A 119 -22.14 2.11 -14.21
C LEU A 119 -22.14 1.61 -15.67
N GLN A 120 -21.09 1.93 -16.42
CA GLN A 120 -20.91 1.49 -17.80
C GLN A 120 -20.27 0.10 -17.92
N GLN A 121 -20.02 -0.59 -16.80
CA GLN A 121 -19.37 -1.90 -16.76
C GLN A 121 -20.36 -3.06 -16.68
N ASP A 122 -19.88 -4.25 -17.06
CA ASP A 122 -20.61 -5.48 -16.81
C ASP A 122 -20.85 -5.67 -15.31
N LEU A 123 -22.02 -6.20 -14.96
CA LEU A 123 -22.46 -6.40 -13.57
C LEU A 123 -21.48 -7.24 -12.73
N LEU A 124 -20.69 -8.11 -13.38
CA LEU A 124 -19.69 -8.96 -12.75
C LEU A 124 -18.30 -8.32 -12.67
N ASP A 125 -18.04 -7.24 -13.43
CA ASP A 125 -16.78 -6.51 -13.49
C ASP A 125 -16.90 -5.15 -12.79
N ASN A 126 -17.08 -5.18 -11.47
CA ASN A 126 -17.08 -3.96 -10.67
C ASN A 126 -15.64 -3.46 -10.47
N HIS A 127 -15.19 -2.50 -11.30
CA HIS A 127 -13.83 -1.97 -11.23
C HIS A 127 -13.51 -1.30 -9.90
N ARG A 128 -14.48 -0.73 -9.16
CA ARG A 128 -14.21 -0.16 -7.82
C ARG A 128 -13.75 -1.25 -6.87
N SER A 129 -14.49 -2.35 -6.82
CA SER A 129 -14.12 -3.50 -5.97
C SER A 129 -12.78 -4.11 -6.40
N GLN A 130 -12.52 -4.19 -7.71
CA GLN A 130 -11.24 -4.64 -8.24
C GLN A 130 -10.09 -3.70 -7.85
N LEU A 131 -10.29 -2.38 -7.94
CA LEU A 131 -9.30 -1.36 -7.59
C LEU A 131 -8.94 -1.42 -6.11
N LEU A 132 -9.95 -1.46 -5.24
CA LEU A 132 -9.77 -1.63 -3.79
C LEU A 132 -8.99 -2.91 -3.49
N LYS A 133 -9.41 -4.04 -4.09
CA LYS A 133 -8.73 -5.33 -3.91
C LYS A 133 -7.27 -5.28 -4.35
N LEU A 134 -6.98 -4.69 -5.50
CA LEU A 134 -5.61 -4.53 -6.00
C LEU A 134 -4.73 -3.72 -5.04
N ILE A 135 -5.23 -2.58 -4.55
CA ILE A 135 -4.50 -1.72 -3.60
C ILE A 135 -4.27 -2.45 -2.28
N VAL A 136 -5.33 -3.03 -1.71
CA VAL A 136 -5.31 -3.77 -0.44
C VAL A 136 -4.34 -4.94 -0.50
N ASP A 137 -4.45 -5.79 -1.52
CA ASP A 137 -3.59 -6.98 -1.65
C ASP A 137 -2.12 -6.60 -1.83
N CYS A 138 -1.84 -5.55 -2.60
CA CYS A 138 -0.48 -5.07 -2.79
C CYS A 138 0.11 -4.49 -1.50
N TYR A 139 -0.68 -3.70 -0.76
CA TYR A 139 -0.27 -3.08 0.50
C TYR A 139 -0.05 -4.13 1.59
N ILE A 140 -0.99 -5.04 1.81
CA ILE A 140 -0.86 -6.14 2.79
C ILE A 140 0.37 -6.98 2.49
N THR A 141 0.58 -7.35 1.22
CA THR A 141 1.76 -8.15 0.84
C THR A 141 3.05 -7.41 1.21
N LEU A 142 3.16 -6.12 0.89
CA LEU A 142 4.32 -5.32 1.25
C LEU A 142 4.54 -5.26 2.77
N ARG A 143 3.48 -5.03 3.54
CA ARG A 143 3.56 -4.91 4.99
C ARG A 143 3.89 -6.23 5.67
N LEU A 144 3.35 -7.35 5.20
CA LEU A 144 3.71 -8.69 5.70
C LEU A 144 5.19 -9.02 5.44
N HIS A 145 5.72 -8.67 4.26
CA HIS A 145 7.15 -8.84 3.99
C HIS A 145 8.02 -7.97 4.89
N HIS A 146 7.62 -6.70 5.11
CA HIS A 146 8.31 -5.82 6.04
C HIS A 146 8.27 -6.38 7.46
N PHE A 147 7.10 -6.81 7.94
CA PHE A 147 6.92 -7.39 9.26
C PHE A 147 7.79 -8.65 9.45
N ALA A 148 7.76 -9.59 8.50
CA ALA A 148 8.60 -10.78 8.54
C ALA A 148 10.09 -10.42 8.59
N LYS A 149 10.54 -9.49 7.73
CA LYS A 149 11.93 -9.01 7.72
C LYS A 149 12.34 -8.39 9.06
N SER A 150 11.51 -7.52 9.63
CA SER A 150 11.78 -6.87 10.91
C SER A 150 11.80 -7.86 12.07
N HIS A 151 10.89 -8.84 12.07
CA HIS A 151 10.84 -9.90 13.06
C HIS A 151 12.08 -10.81 12.98
N THR A 152 12.46 -11.25 11.79
CA THR A 152 13.69 -12.04 11.59
C THR A 152 14.94 -11.25 12.02
N PHE A 153 15.00 -9.96 11.69
CA PHE A 153 16.11 -9.10 12.11
C PHE A 153 16.19 -8.95 13.64
N ALA A 154 15.05 -8.84 14.32
CA ALA A 154 15.00 -8.76 15.78
C ALA A 154 15.52 -10.06 16.45
N ILE A 155 15.21 -11.22 15.88
CA ILE A 155 15.65 -12.52 16.42
C ILE A 155 17.11 -12.83 16.08
N SER A 156 17.48 -12.67 14.81
CA SER A 156 18.79 -13.12 14.29
C SER A 156 19.88 -12.06 14.38
N GLY A 157 19.53 -10.81 14.70
CA GLY A 157 20.44 -9.67 14.65
C GLY A 157 20.91 -9.35 13.22
N ARG A 158 22.03 -8.64 13.10
CA ARG A 158 22.67 -8.41 11.79
C ARG A 158 23.20 -9.74 11.25
N ASN A 159 22.86 -10.07 10.01
CA ASN A 159 23.44 -11.22 9.29
C ASN A 159 24.93 -10.96 8.95
N ILE A 160 25.79 -11.08 9.96
CA ILE A 160 27.25 -10.97 9.92
C ILE A 160 27.81 -11.82 8.76
N ARG A 161 27.32 -13.06 8.63
CA ARG A 161 27.86 -14.04 7.67
C ARG A 161 27.78 -13.60 6.21
N HIS A 162 26.76 -12.83 5.79
CA HIS A 162 26.66 -12.32 4.40
C HIS A 162 27.61 -11.14 4.14
N ASN A 163 27.82 -10.26 5.12
CA ASN A 163 28.73 -9.13 4.98
C ASN A 163 30.19 -9.57 4.95
N TYR A 164 30.57 -10.53 5.80
CA TYR A 164 31.94 -11.02 5.85
C TYR A 164 32.28 -12.05 4.76
N THR A 165 31.30 -12.64 4.05
CA THR A 165 31.65 -13.56 2.95
C THR A 165 32.45 -12.85 1.87
N LYS A 166 32.08 -11.60 1.53
CA LYS A 166 32.86 -10.81 0.56
C LYS A 166 34.20 -10.40 1.13
N GLN A 167 34.26 -9.95 2.39
CA GLN A 167 35.56 -9.57 2.99
C GLN A 167 36.51 -10.75 3.10
N ILE A 168 36.05 -11.95 3.46
CA ILE A 168 36.87 -13.16 3.52
C ILE A 168 37.31 -13.60 2.11
N LEU A 169 36.42 -13.52 1.12
CA LEU A 169 36.73 -13.83 -0.28
C LEU A 169 37.80 -12.88 -0.86
N PHE A 170 37.76 -11.59 -0.52
CA PHE A 170 38.72 -10.59 -1.00
C PHE A 170 39.95 -10.40 -0.10
N HIS A 171 39.97 -11.00 1.10
CA HIS A 171 41.15 -10.97 1.98
C HIS A 171 42.20 -12.01 1.57
N ASN A 172 41.79 -13.04 0.83
CA ASN A 172 42.66 -14.10 0.32
C ASN A 172 42.99 -13.94 -1.19
N GLN A 173 42.80 -12.74 -1.74
CA GLN A 173 43.26 -12.34 -3.08
C GLN A 173 44.37 -11.30 -2.95
#